data_AF-A0AAE8D805-F1
#
_entry.id   AF-A0AAE8D805-F1
#
_cell.length_a   1.000
_cell.length_b   1.000
_cell.length_c   1.000
_cell.angle_alpha   90.00
_cell.angle_beta   90.00
_cell.angle_gamma   90.00
#
_symmetry.space_group_name_H-M   'P 1'
#
loop_
_entity.id
_entity.type
_entity.pdbx_description
1 polymer ?
#
loop_
_entity_poly.entity_id
_entity_poly.type
_entity_poly.pdbx_seq_one_letter_code
_entity_poly.pdbx_strand_id
1 'polypeptide(L)'
;MKRILFLSTFVFLGFRLNSCSDTDLDSPVNETNQPVENNTSDIINNLESSFEVKTRTEGEQTSYPDYYCGSYFKDGILVIKVKGTNIKDYKKDLVQRCKSNQFIIEEGVNTMNELLQIRNFINSKDEIGVWKKLGISACGIDFKDEKVIVMLEDVSEMNITNFKNEVINSPLIKFCQLSFSKDNASVTSR
;
A
#
# COMPACT_ATOMS: atom_id res chain seq x y z
N MET A 1 -44.08 -8.30 -29.84
CA MET A 1 -43.57 -7.97 -31.20
C MET A 1 -43.71 -6.47 -31.36
N LYS A 2 -42.74 -5.63 -31.75
CA LYS A 2 -41.46 -5.78 -32.46
C LYS A 2 -40.40 -4.92 -31.75
N ARG A 3 -39.17 -5.44 -31.67
CA ARG A 3 -37.97 -4.72 -31.24
C ARG A 3 -37.48 -3.87 -32.41
N ILE A 4 -37.16 -2.60 -32.19
CA ILE A 4 -36.49 -1.75 -33.17
C ILE A 4 -35.03 -1.60 -32.72
N LEU A 5 -34.15 -2.21 -33.49
CA LEU A 5 -32.69 -2.09 -33.42
C LEU A 5 -32.28 -0.74 -34.02
N PHE A 6 -31.54 0.07 -33.27
CA PHE A 6 -30.72 1.12 -33.86
C PHE A 6 -29.27 0.64 -33.92
N LEU A 7 -28.86 0.32 -35.14
CA LEU A 7 -27.51 -0.05 -35.54
C LEU A 7 -26.71 1.26 -35.68
N SER A 8 -25.87 1.59 -34.70
CA SER A 8 -24.90 2.68 -34.80
C SER A 8 -23.55 2.10 -35.18
N THR A 9 -23.24 2.20 -36.48
CA THR A 9 -21.91 1.96 -37.05
C THR A 9 -20.98 3.08 -36.60
N PHE A 10 -20.13 2.82 -35.60
CA PHE A 10 -18.97 3.67 -35.33
C PHE A 10 -17.86 3.35 -36.34
N VAL A 11 -17.59 4.34 -37.18
CA VAL A 11 -16.55 4.37 -38.20
C VAL A 11 -15.18 4.31 -37.51
N PHE A 12 -14.41 3.25 -37.79
CA PHE A 12 -12.99 3.17 -37.45
C PHE A 12 -12.21 4.15 -38.33
N LEU A 13 -11.89 5.34 -37.80
CA LEU A 13 -10.82 6.16 -38.36
C LEU A 13 -9.48 5.51 -37.99
N GLY A 14 -8.88 4.83 -38.97
CA GLY A 14 -7.52 4.32 -38.87
C GLY A 14 -6.52 5.46 -38.78
N PHE A 15 -5.87 5.59 -37.62
CA PHE A 15 -4.60 6.30 -37.54
C PHE A 15 -3.51 5.40 -38.12
N ARG A 16 -2.93 5.88 -39.22
CA ARG A 16 -1.77 5.30 -39.89
C ARG A 16 -0.60 5.27 -38.91
N LEU A 17 -0.08 4.08 -38.60
CA LEU A 17 1.27 3.94 -38.05
C LEU A 17 2.25 4.24 -39.19
N ASN A 18 3.02 5.33 -39.05
CA ASN A 18 4.22 5.52 -39.84
C ASN A 18 5.25 4.51 -39.34
N SER A 19 5.32 3.36 -40.02
CA SER A 19 6.50 2.49 -40.00
C SER A 19 7.54 3.13 -40.92
N CYS A 20 8.56 3.76 -40.33
CA CYS A 20 9.77 4.11 -41.04
C CYS A 20 10.88 3.16 -40.58
N SER A 21 11.28 2.32 -41.53
CA SER A 21 12.47 1.49 -41.55
C SER A 21 13.72 2.37 -41.67
N ASP A 22 14.82 2.00 -41.01
CA ASP A 22 16.01 1.48 -41.69
C ASP A 22 17.13 1.14 -40.69
N THR A 23 17.81 0.03 -40.98
CA THR A 23 18.96 -0.53 -40.26
C THR A 23 20.29 0.01 -40.78
N ASP A 24 21.22 0.13 -39.83
CA ASP A 24 22.69 0.11 -39.88
C ASP A 24 23.45 1.33 -40.43
N LEU A 25 24.36 1.86 -39.59
CA LEU A 25 25.81 2.03 -39.85
C LEU A 25 26.53 2.58 -38.59
N ASP A 26 27.69 1.98 -38.30
CA ASP A 26 28.59 2.20 -37.15
C ASP A 26 28.86 3.65 -36.71
N SER A 27 28.89 3.89 -35.40
CA SER A 27 29.70 4.92 -34.73
C SER A 27 29.82 4.64 -33.22
N PRO A 28 30.95 5.02 -32.58
CA PRO A 28 31.45 4.36 -31.38
C PRO A 28 30.61 4.66 -30.14
N VAL A 29 30.55 3.66 -29.25
CA VAL A 29 29.96 3.71 -27.90
C VAL A 29 30.47 4.94 -27.17
N ASN A 30 29.64 5.98 -27.14
CA ASN A 30 29.71 7.00 -26.13
C ASN A 30 28.66 6.63 -25.10
N GLU A 31 29.10 6.35 -23.87
CA GLU A 31 28.28 6.00 -22.72
C GLU A 31 27.20 7.07 -22.54
N THR A 32 26.05 6.83 -23.17
CA THR A 32 24.86 7.59 -22.91
C THR A 32 24.36 7.00 -21.60
N ASN A 33 24.41 7.81 -20.53
CA ASN A 33 23.77 7.50 -19.25
C ASN A 33 22.39 6.90 -19.54
N GLN A 34 22.29 5.58 -19.47
CA GLN A 34 21.00 4.93 -19.49
C GLN A 34 20.25 5.48 -18.27
N PRO A 35 19.00 5.94 -18.43
CA PRO A 35 18.19 6.23 -17.26
C PRO A 35 18.17 4.95 -16.44
N VAL A 36 18.61 5.02 -15.18
CA VAL A 36 18.52 3.90 -14.24
C VAL A 36 17.08 3.42 -14.30
N GLU A 37 16.88 2.28 -14.94
CA GLU A 37 15.59 1.63 -15.02
C GLU A 37 15.09 1.48 -13.58
N ASN A 38 13.86 1.92 -13.29
CA ASN A 38 13.38 2.15 -11.93
C ASN A 38 13.21 0.81 -11.18
N ASN A 39 14.33 0.27 -10.71
CA ASN A 39 14.45 -0.99 -10.00
C ASN A 39 13.73 -0.98 -8.64
N THR A 40 13.27 0.18 -8.18
CA THR A 40 12.57 0.31 -6.91
C THR A 40 11.29 -0.53 -6.86
N SER A 41 10.61 -0.70 -8.00
CA SER A 41 9.48 -1.61 -8.14
C SER A 41 9.89 -3.07 -7.89
N ASP A 42 11.03 -3.51 -8.41
CA ASP A 42 11.53 -4.85 -8.19
C ASP A 42 11.99 -5.05 -6.74
N ILE A 43 12.59 -4.02 -6.14
CA ILE A 43 13.02 -4.05 -4.74
C ILE A 43 11.82 -4.27 -3.81
N ILE A 44 10.73 -3.51 -3.98
CA ILE A 44 9.52 -3.68 -3.15
C ILE A 44 8.83 -5.02 -3.44
N ASN A 45 8.75 -5.45 -4.70
CA ASN A 45 8.14 -6.73 -5.06
C ASN A 45 8.92 -7.91 -4.44
N ASN A 46 10.26 -7.88 -4.50
CA ASN A 46 11.10 -8.88 -3.86
C ASN A 46 10.90 -8.87 -2.33
N LEU A 47 10.82 -7.68 -1.72
CA LEU A 47 10.57 -7.55 -0.28
C LEU A 47 9.22 -8.17 0.12
N GLU A 48 8.13 -7.76 -0.51
CA GLU A 48 6.77 -8.22 -0.18
C GLU A 48 6.62 -9.72 -0.43
N SER A 49 7.11 -10.23 -1.57
CA SER A 49 7.09 -11.68 -1.84
C SER A 49 7.95 -12.49 -0.88
N SER A 50 8.97 -11.89 -0.24
CA SER A 50 9.77 -12.58 0.78
C SER A 50 9.01 -12.85 2.08
N PHE A 51 7.88 -12.18 2.28
CA PHE A 51 7.02 -12.37 3.44
C PHE A 51 5.91 -13.40 3.19
N GLU A 52 5.68 -13.79 1.93
CA GLU A 52 4.69 -14.81 1.59
C GLU A 52 5.15 -16.20 2.05
N VAL A 53 4.33 -16.84 2.87
CA VAL A 53 4.49 -18.22 3.32
C VAL A 53 3.49 -19.09 2.57
N LYS A 54 4.01 -20.02 1.75
CA LYS A 54 3.19 -21.00 1.05
C LYS A 54 3.02 -22.24 1.92
N THR A 55 1.87 -22.37 2.59
CA THR A 55 1.48 -23.63 3.26
C THR A 55 0.50 -24.40 2.38
N ARG A 56 0.58 -25.73 2.41
CA ARG A 56 -0.23 -26.62 1.53
C ARG A 56 -1.72 -26.66 1.88
N THR A 57 -2.17 -25.96 2.93
CA THR A 57 -3.47 -26.25 3.59
C THR A 57 -4.31 -25.00 3.89
N GLU A 58 -3.75 -23.78 3.95
CA GLU A 58 -4.47 -22.60 4.51
C GLU A 58 -4.47 -21.34 3.62
N GLY A 59 -4.04 -21.42 2.35
CA GLY A 59 -3.96 -20.26 1.45
C GLY A 59 -2.67 -19.46 1.61
N GLU A 60 -2.56 -18.31 0.92
CA GLU A 60 -1.41 -17.41 1.03
C GLU A 60 -1.43 -16.71 2.39
N GLN A 61 -0.41 -16.96 3.22
CA GLN A 61 -0.25 -16.33 4.53
C GLN A 61 1.01 -15.47 4.53
N THR A 62 0.93 -14.25 5.04
CA THR A 62 2.11 -13.38 5.19
C THR A 62 2.73 -13.52 6.59
N SER A 63 4.06 -13.61 6.65
CA SER A 63 4.83 -13.62 7.90
C SER A 63 5.88 -12.52 7.86
N TYR A 64 5.71 -11.52 8.73
CA TYR A 64 6.66 -10.42 8.87
C TYR A 64 7.67 -10.72 9.99
N PRO A 65 8.96 -10.42 9.77
CA PRO A 65 9.95 -10.42 10.85
C PRO A 65 9.53 -9.48 11.99
N ASP A 66 9.83 -9.84 13.23
CA ASP A 66 9.42 -9.06 14.42
C ASP A 66 10.03 -7.66 14.47
N TYR A 67 11.09 -7.40 13.71
CA TYR A 67 11.69 -6.07 13.62
C TYR A 67 11.03 -5.19 12.55
N TYR A 68 10.23 -5.74 11.62
CA TYR A 68 9.72 -5.01 10.47
C TYR A 68 8.52 -4.13 10.83
N CYS A 69 8.58 -2.85 10.49
CA CYS A 69 7.54 -1.86 10.79
C CYS A 69 6.73 -1.41 9.56
N GLY A 70 7.04 -1.93 8.38
CA GLY A 70 6.45 -1.50 7.12
C GLY A 70 7.45 -0.77 6.23
N SER A 71 7.01 -0.45 5.01
CA SER A 71 7.80 0.30 4.05
C SER A 71 6.94 1.33 3.31
N TYR A 72 7.58 2.37 2.80
CA TYR A 72 6.93 3.42 2.01
C TYR A 72 7.93 4.05 1.04
N PHE A 73 7.44 4.77 0.04
CA PHE A 73 8.29 5.50 -0.90
C PHE A 73 8.51 6.94 -0.44
N LYS A 74 9.75 7.39 -0.51
CA LYS A 74 10.15 8.78 -0.29
C LYS A 74 11.13 9.18 -1.39
N ASP A 75 10.75 10.18 -2.19
CA ASP A 75 11.57 10.69 -3.28
C ASP A 75 12.04 9.61 -4.27
N GLY A 76 11.16 8.65 -4.56
CA GLY A 76 11.44 7.51 -5.46
C GLY A 76 12.29 6.39 -4.84
N ILE A 77 12.69 6.50 -3.57
CA ILE A 77 13.48 5.49 -2.86
C ILE A 77 12.59 4.73 -1.88
N LEU A 78 12.78 3.41 -1.80
CA LEU A 78 12.14 2.58 -0.78
C LEU A 78 12.74 2.86 0.59
N VAL A 79 11.90 3.27 1.53
CA VAL A 79 12.23 3.41 2.95
C VAL A 79 11.60 2.24 3.69
N ILE A 80 12.41 1.53 4.47
CA ILE A 80 11.99 0.41 5.30
C ILE A 80 12.18 0.80 6.77
N LYS A 81 11.11 0.73 7.55
CA LYS A 81 11.15 1.04 8.99
C LYS A 81 11.43 -0.22 9.79
N VAL A 82 12.32 -0.14 10.77
CA VAL A 82 12.68 -1.26 11.65
C VAL A 82 12.70 -0.87 13.12
N LYS A 83 12.23 -1.77 13.99
CA LYS A 83 12.25 -1.61 15.45
C LYS A 83 13.33 -2.49 16.06
N GLY A 84 14.14 -1.90 16.95
CA GLY A 84 15.16 -2.60 17.73
C GLY A 84 16.59 -2.13 17.44
N THR A 85 17.55 -2.72 18.14
CA THR A 85 18.94 -2.24 18.16
C THR A 85 19.88 -3.02 17.25
N ASN A 86 19.46 -4.18 16.73
CA ASN A 86 20.30 -5.06 15.89
C ASN A 86 20.27 -4.67 14.39
N ILE A 87 20.48 -3.38 14.11
CA ILE A 87 20.38 -2.80 12.76
C ILE A 87 21.29 -3.50 11.75
N LYS A 88 22.46 -3.99 12.18
CA LYS A 88 23.41 -4.68 11.30
C LYS A 88 22.84 -5.99 10.75
N ASP A 89 22.23 -6.81 11.60
CA ASP A 89 21.66 -8.08 11.17
C ASP A 89 20.34 -7.86 10.41
N TYR A 90 19.53 -6.88 10.83
CA TYR A 90 18.32 -6.50 10.08
C TYR A 90 18.66 -6.02 8.67
N LYS A 91 19.72 -5.21 8.51
CA LYS A 91 20.19 -4.80 7.18
C LYS A 91 20.61 -6.00 6.34
N LYS A 92 21.31 -6.98 6.92
CA LYS A 92 21.71 -8.19 6.19
C LYS A 92 20.50 -9.00 5.71
N ASP A 93 19.51 -9.19 6.57
CA ASP A 93 18.25 -9.87 6.22
C ASP A 93 17.48 -9.10 5.14
N LEU A 94 17.33 -7.78 5.29
CA LEU A 94 16.65 -6.93 4.30
C LEU A 94 17.35 -6.93 2.94
N VAL A 95 18.69 -6.91 2.88
CA VAL A 95 19.43 -7.04 1.62
C VAL A 95 19.13 -8.36 0.93
N GLN A 96 19.04 -9.45 1.69
CA GLN A 96 18.69 -10.77 1.15
C GLN A 96 17.25 -10.80 0.62
N ARG A 97 16.30 -10.22 1.35
CA ARG A 97 14.88 -10.14 0.96
C ARG A 97 14.66 -9.28 -0.27
N CYS A 98 15.22 -8.07 -0.28
CA CYS A 98 15.10 -7.12 -1.38
C CYS A 98 15.92 -7.52 -2.62
N LYS A 99 16.90 -8.42 -2.49
CA LYS A 99 17.93 -8.71 -3.51
C LYS A 99 18.66 -7.46 -3.99
N SER A 100 18.77 -6.46 -3.13
CA SER A 100 19.36 -5.15 -3.40
C SER A 100 19.80 -4.50 -2.10
N ASN A 101 20.70 -3.53 -2.16
CA ASN A 101 21.06 -2.65 -1.06
C ASN A 101 20.56 -1.20 -1.26
N GLN A 102 19.78 -0.94 -2.31
CA GLN A 102 19.28 0.38 -2.69
C GLN A 102 17.95 0.71 -1.99
N PHE A 103 17.99 0.74 -0.66
CA PHE A 103 16.89 1.17 0.20
C PHE A 103 17.45 1.91 1.42
N ILE A 104 16.60 2.68 2.09
CA ILE A 104 16.93 3.37 3.33
C ILE A 104 16.28 2.63 4.50
N ILE A 105 17.02 2.49 5.60
CA ILE A 105 16.46 2.02 6.87
C ILE A 105 16.19 3.23 7.74
N GLU A 106 14.96 3.35 8.22
CA GLU A 106 14.56 4.31 9.25
C GLU A 106 14.17 3.57 10.54
N GLU A 107 14.28 4.24 11.69
CA GLU A 107 13.78 3.70 12.95
C GLU A 107 12.25 3.70 12.95
N GLY A 108 11.68 2.58 13.37
CA GLY A 108 10.24 2.38 13.54
C GLY A 108 9.87 2.11 14.99
N VAL A 109 8.63 2.46 15.35
CA VAL A 109 8.13 2.35 16.73
C VAL A 109 7.18 1.16 16.89
N ASN A 110 6.33 0.93 15.89
CA ASN A 110 5.33 -0.14 15.91
C ASN A 110 5.62 -1.12 14.78
N THR A 111 5.68 -2.40 15.12
CA THR A 111 5.89 -3.47 14.16
C THR A 111 4.65 -3.66 13.30
N MET A 112 4.85 -4.18 12.08
CA MET A 112 3.76 -4.52 11.18
C MET A 112 2.83 -5.56 11.82
N ASN A 113 3.38 -6.51 12.59
CA ASN A 113 2.60 -7.50 13.33
C ASN A 113 1.68 -6.84 14.39
N GLU A 114 2.15 -5.84 15.14
CA GLU A 114 1.31 -5.08 16.09
C GLU A 114 0.17 -4.34 15.37
N LEU A 115 0.44 -3.69 14.24
CA LEU A 115 -0.56 -2.97 13.46
C LEU A 115 -1.61 -3.90 12.84
N LEU A 116 -1.17 -5.05 12.32
CA LEU A 116 -2.05 -6.07 11.76
C LEU A 116 -2.97 -6.69 12.80
N GLN A 117 -2.49 -6.92 14.02
CA GLN A 117 -3.34 -7.42 15.11
C GLN A 117 -4.50 -6.45 15.41
N ILE A 118 -4.21 -5.16 15.52
CA ILE A 118 -5.24 -4.14 15.75
C ILE A 118 -6.21 -4.04 14.57
N ARG A 119 -5.69 -3.97 13.34
CA ARG A 119 -6.54 -3.89 12.13
C ARG A 119 -7.44 -5.11 12.00
N ASN A 120 -6.90 -6.32 12.17
CA ASN A 120 -7.66 -7.56 12.04
C ASN A 120 -8.72 -7.67 13.13
N PHE A 121 -8.43 -7.24 14.36
CA PHE A 121 -9.42 -7.19 15.43
C PHE A 121 -10.57 -6.20 15.11
N ILE A 122 -10.27 -5.04 14.52
CA ILE A 122 -11.30 -4.09 14.08
C ILE A 122 -12.14 -4.70 12.95
N ASN A 123 -11.49 -5.31 11.94
CA ASN A 123 -12.16 -5.95 10.81
C ASN A 123 -13.06 -7.11 11.25
N SER A 124 -12.67 -7.87 12.27
CA SER A 124 -13.51 -8.96 12.81
C SER A 124 -14.82 -8.45 13.43
N LYS A 125 -14.96 -7.14 13.68
CA LYS A 125 -16.22 -6.55 14.16
C LYS A 125 -17.20 -6.24 13.03
N ASP A 126 -16.75 -6.21 11.78
CA ASP A 126 -17.63 -6.02 10.63
C ASP A 126 -18.57 -7.21 10.44
N GLU A 127 -18.06 -8.42 10.64
CA GLU A 127 -18.83 -9.68 10.53
C GLU A 127 -20.06 -9.72 11.43
N ILE A 128 -20.03 -8.99 12.56
CA ILE A 128 -21.14 -8.88 13.53
C ILE A 128 -21.89 -7.54 13.44
N GLY A 129 -21.65 -6.75 12.39
CA GLY A 129 -22.40 -5.52 12.07
C GLY A 129 -21.99 -4.27 12.85
N VAL A 130 -20.91 -4.32 13.63
CA VAL A 130 -20.45 -3.18 14.45
C VAL A 130 -19.99 -2.02 13.57
N TRP A 131 -19.41 -2.29 12.39
CA TRP A 131 -18.99 -1.24 11.46
C TRP A 131 -20.15 -0.35 11.04
N LYS A 132 -21.24 -0.97 10.59
CA LYS A 132 -22.47 -0.26 10.21
C LYS A 132 -23.05 0.54 11.39
N LYS A 133 -23.04 -0.04 12.60
CA LYS A 133 -23.53 0.64 13.82
C LYS A 133 -22.73 1.89 14.15
N LEU A 134 -21.40 1.83 13.98
CA LEU A 134 -20.49 2.91 14.33
C LEU A 134 -20.17 3.86 13.18
N GLY A 135 -20.72 3.62 11.98
CA GLY A 135 -20.41 4.40 10.79
C GLY A 135 -18.95 4.27 10.35
N ILE A 136 -18.35 3.08 10.47
CA ILE A 136 -17.00 2.81 9.96
C ILE A 136 -17.11 2.58 8.44
N SER A 137 -16.45 3.42 7.66
CA SER A 137 -16.43 3.33 6.21
C SER A 137 -15.23 2.52 5.67
N ALA A 138 -14.10 2.54 6.39
CA ALA A 138 -12.90 1.80 6.00
C ALA A 138 -11.95 1.60 7.19
N CYS A 139 -11.11 0.58 7.11
CA CYS A 139 -10.01 0.32 8.03
C CYS A 139 -8.76 -0.09 7.26
N GLY A 140 -7.62 0.52 7.56
CA GLY A 140 -6.36 0.30 6.86
C GLY A 140 -5.13 0.56 7.73
N ILE A 141 -3.94 0.49 7.14
CA ILE A 141 -2.67 0.83 7.81
C ILE A 141 -2.01 1.96 7.04
N ASP A 142 -1.58 2.99 7.74
CA ASP A 142 -0.66 4.00 7.25
C ASP A 142 0.76 3.58 7.63
N PHE A 143 1.51 3.08 6.64
CA PHE A 143 2.87 2.57 6.84
C PHE A 143 3.87 3.66 7.21
N LYS A 144 3.61 4.92 6.83
CA LYS A 144 4.50 6.03 7.13
C LYS A 144 4.34 6.46 8.58
N ASP A 145 3.10 6.68 9.01
CA ASP A 145 2.75 7.10 10.38
C ASP A 145 2.75 5.93 11.39
N GLU A 146 2.84 4.68 10.92
CA GLU A 146 2.75 3.45 11.72
C GLU A 146 1.48 3.41 12.57
N LYS A 147 0.34 3.70 11.93
CA LYS A 147 -0.98 3.74 12.55
C LYS A 147 -1.98 2.88 11.79
N VAL A 148 -2.93 2.33 12.52
CA VAL A 148 -4.17 1.83 11.94
C VAL A 148 -5.10 3.02 11.69
N ILE A 149 -5.54 3.17 10.45
CA ILE A 149 -6.48 4.21 10.06
C ILE A 149 -7.89 3.64 10.17
N VAL A 150 -8.74 4.29 10.96
CA VAL A 150 -10.18 4.01 11.01
C VAL A 150 -10.90 5.20 10.41
N MET A 151 -11.56 4.96 9.29
CA MET A 151 -12.34 5.98 8.62
C MET A 151 -13.78 5.92 9.10
N LEU A 152 -14.26 7.04 9.63
CA LEU A 152 -15.63 7.20 10.11
C LEU A 152 -16.41 8.13 9.18
N GLU A 153 -17.71 7.87 9.03
CA GLU A 153 -18.65 8.76 8.33
C GLU A 153 -18.72 10.14 9.00
N ASP A 154 -18.60 10.18 10.34
CA ASP A 154 -18.50 11.39 11.15
C ASP A 154 -17.43 11.18 12.24
N VAL A 155 -16.35 11.97 12.18
CA VAL A 155 -15.21 11.93 13.12
C VAL A 155 -15.41 12.81 14.36
N SER A 156 -16.66 13.01 14.79
CA SER A 156 -16.98 13.70 16.05
C SER A 156 -16.43 12.96 17.28
N GLU A 157 -16.12 13.71 18.35
CA GLU A 157 -15.61 13.13 19.61
C GLU A 157 -16.52 12.06 20.19
N MET A 158 -17.83 12.23 20.01
CA MET A 158 -18.85 11.27 20.43
C MET A 158 -18.68 9.93 19.69
N ASN A 159 -18.53 9.95 18.36
CA ASN A 159 -18.35 8.72 17.58
C ASN A 159 -17.00 8.06 17.83
N ILE A 160 -15.93 8.85 17.98
CA ILE A 160 -14.62 8.33 18.40
C ILE A 160 -14.73 7.64 19.78
N THR A 161 -15.45 8.25 20.73
CA THR A 161 -15.66 7.67 22.06
C THR A 161 -16.49 6.38 21.99
N ASN A 162 -17.55 6.36 21.18
CA ASN A 162 -18.36 5.17 20.95
C ASN A 162 -17.52 4.03 20.37
N PHE A 163 -16.69 4.31 19.36
CA PHE A 163 -15.75 3.33 18.81
C PHE A 163 -14.80 2.80 19.88
N LYS A 164 -14.17 3.69 20.65
CA LYS A 164 -13.18 3.31 21.68
C LYS A 164 -13.79 2.40 22.75
N ASN A 165 -15.06 2.62 23.10
CA ASN A 165 -15.78 1.85 24.10
C ASN A 165 -16.25 0.48 23.58
N GLU A 166 -16.65 0.39 22.30
CA GLU A 166 -17.24 -0.82 21.73
C GLU A 166 -16.24 -1.73 21.03
N VAL A 167 -15.20 -1.15 20.44
CA VAL A 167 -14.18 -1.87 19.67
C VAL A 167 -12.89 -1.95 20.49
N ILE A 168 -12.10 -0.88 20.51
CA ILE A 168 -10.82 -0.83 21.21
C ILE A 168 -10.34 0.62 21.38
N ASN A 169 -9.81 0.93 22.56
CA ASN A 169 -9.10 2.17 22.82
C ASN A 169 -7.59 1.94 22.70
N SER A 170 -7.02 2.21 21.53
CA SER A 170 -5.59 2.02 21.27
C SER A 170 -4.94 3.31 20.76
N PRO A 171 -3.75 3.69 21.27
CA PRO A 171 -2.99 4.82 20.75
C PRO A 171 -2.44 4.57 19.35
N LEU A 172 -2.55 3.35 18.82
CA LEU A 172 -2.14 2.98 17.47
C LEU A 172 -3.20 3.32 16.40
N ILE A 173 -4.35 3.86 16.81
CA ILE A 173 -5.44 4.22 15.91
C ILE A 173 -5.44 5.72 15.65
N LYS A 174 -5.57 6.09 14.38
CA LYS A 174 -5.83 7.45 13.91
C LYS A 174 -7.19 7.46 13.24
N PHE A 175 -8.05 8.40 13.61
CA PHE A 175 -9.39 8.51 13.04
C PHE A 175 -9.38 9.53 11.91
N CYS A 176 -10.08 9.23 10.82
CA CYS A 176 -10.23 10.19 9.74
C CYS A 176 -11.62 10.13 9.12
N GLN A 177 -11.95 11.17 8.38
CA GLN A 177 -13.16 11.27 7.59
C GLN A 177 -12.78 11.73 6.17
N LEU A 178 -13.29 11.02 5.16
CA LEU A 178 -13.26 11.47 3.77
C LEU A 178 -14.38 12.48 3.55
N SER A 179 -14.02 13.66 3.07
CA SER A 179 -14.97 14.64 2.57
C SER A 179 -14.77 14.81 1.07
N PHE A 180 -15.86 14.71 0.31
CA PHE A 180 -15.88 15.01 -1.11
C PHE A 180 -16.44 16.42 -1.31
N SER A 181 -15.64 17.35 -1.81
CA SER A 181 -16.13 18.60 -2.42
C SER A 181 -16.29 18.40 -3.92
N LYS A 182 -17.13 19.22 -4.56
CA LYS A 182 -17.43 19.16 -6.01
C LYS A 182 -16.18 19.14 -6.91
N ASP A 183 -15.04 19.62 -6.42
CA ASP A 183 -13.81 19.78 -7.19
C ASP A 183 -12.60 18.99 -6.63
N ASN A 184 -12.70 18.33 -5.45
CA ASN A 184 -11.62 17.56 -4.84
C ASN A 184 -12.07 16.68 -3.65
N ALA A 185 -11.36 15.59 -3.38
CA ALA A 185 -11.45 14.85 -2.13
C ALA A 185 -10.47 15.44 -1.10
N SER A 186 -10.91 15.63 0.15
CA SER A 186 -10.09 16.05 1.28
C SER A 186 -10.25 15.07 2.44
N VAL A 187 -9.18 14.91 3.22
CA VAL A 187 -9.17 14.02 4.40
C VAL A 187 -8.98 14.87 5.65
N THR A 188 -9.91 14.77 6.60
CA THR A 188 -9.77 15.38 7.92
C THR A 188 -9.40 14.29 8.92
N SER A 189 -8.34 14.48 9.71
CA SER A 189 -7.87 13.50 10.71
C SER A 189 -7.92 14.04 12.13
N ARG A 190 -8.19 13.18 13.10
CA ARG A 190 -8.10 13.44 14.55
C ARG A 190 -7.33 12.35 15.27
#